data_AF-A0A897N7H2-F1
#
_entry.id   AF-A0A897N7H2-F1
#
_cell.length_a   1.000
_cell.length_b   1.000
_cell.length_c   1.000
_cell.angle_alpha   90.00
_cell.angle_beta   90.00
_cell.angle_gamma   90.00
#
_symmetry.space_group_name_H-M   'P 1'
#
loop_
_entity.id
_entity.type
_entity.pdbx_description
1 polymer ?
#
loop_
_entity_poly.entity_id
_entity_poly.type
_entity_poly.pdbx_seq_one_letter_code
_entity_poly.pdbx_strand_id
1 'polypeptide(L)'
;MGNGDTLLNAVVGAVVTVLASFIPFSPVLGGAVAGYLQKEDSSTALKVGALSGAIATIPFLLVVALLGGVLPFLPAFFDGPGAFAGLFVVFVIFAILVSVVYTVGLSAVGGYLGWYLESETDL
;
A
#
# COMPACT_ATOMS: atom_id res chain seq x y z
N MET A 1 -0.65 -18.51 20.59
CA MET A 1 -0.55 -17.13 21.11
C MET A 1 0.39 -16.41 20.15
N GLY A 2 -0.15 -15.62 19.21
CA GLY A 2 0.68 -14.85 18.27
C GLY A 2 1.59 -13.89 19.04
N ASN A 3 2.91 -14.00 18.84
CA ASN A 3 3.92 -13.24 19.59
C ASN A 3 4.23 -11.89 18.94
N GLY A 4 3.22 -11.05 18.73
CA GLY A 4 3.40 -9.68 18.26
C GLY A 4 2.07 -8.97 18.03
N ASP A 5 1.98 -7.71 18.44
CA ASP A 5 0.81 -6.87 18.18
C ASP A 5 0.58 -6.81 16.66
N THR A 6 -0.63 -7.19 16.21
CA THR A 6 -1.05 -7.14 14.79
C THR A 6 -0.72 -5.79 14.14
N LEU A 7 -0.88 -4.71 14.89
CA LEU A 7 -0.53 -3.35 14.47
C LEU A 7 0.98 -3.18 14.25
N LEU A 8 1.81 -3.70 15.15
CA LEU A 8 3.26 -3.61 15.04
C LEU A 8 3.76 -4.39 13.82
N ASN A 9 3.26 -5.61 13.62
CA ASN A 9 3.59 -6.42 12.45
C ASN A 9 3.16 -5.75 11.14
N ALA A 10 1.98 -5.14 11.12
CA ALA A 10 1.50 -4.38 9.98
C ALA A 10 2.37 -3.13 9.71
N VAL A 11 2.81 -2.42 10.74
CA VAL A 11 3.71 -1.27 10.60
C VAL A 11 5.08 -1.70 10.05
N VAL A 12 5.64 -2.82 10.52
CA VAL A 12 6.91 -3.34 9.99
C VAL A 12 6.79 -3.66 8.50
N GLY A 13 5.71 -4.34 8.10
CA GLY A 13 5.44 -4.60 6.69
C GLY A 13 5.24 -3.31 5.86
N ALA A 14 4.59 -2.31 6.44
CA ALA A 14 4.40 -1.02 5.78
C ALA A 14 5.75 -0.31 5.55
N VAL A 15 6.65 -0.34 6.54
CA VAL A 15 8.02 0.18 6.41
C VAL A 15 8.76 -0.54 5.28
N VAL A 16 8.67 -1.87 5.21
CA VAL A 16 9.28 -2.65 4.11
C VAL A 16 8.71 -2.23 2.76
N THR A 17 7.40 -2.05 2.65
CA THR A 17 6.73 -1.59 1.42
C THR A 17 7.28 -0.22 0.97
N VAL A 18 7.42 0.71 1.90
CA VAL A 18 7.92 2.06 1.65
C VAL A 18 9.39 2.05 1.25
N LEU A 19 10.22 1.29 1.95
CA LEU A 19 11.65 1.17 1.63
C LEU A 19 11.86 0.51 0.26
N ALA A 20 11.06 -0.50 -0.08
CA ALA A 20 11.12 -1.19 -1.36
C ALA A 20 10.28 -0.52 -2.46
N SER A 21 9.72 0.68 -2.24
CA SER A 21 8.79 1.36 -3.16
C SER A 21 9.34 1.63 -4.57
N PHE A 22 10.66 1.52 -4.77
CA PHE A 22 11.28 1.53 -6.09
C PHE A 22 10.97 0.27 -6.92
N ILE A 23 10.36 -0.76 -6.32
CA ILE A 23 9.93 -2.00 -6.94
C ILE A 23 8.40 -1.98 -7.09
N PRO A 24 7.83 -2.26 -8.27
CA PRO A 24 6.37 -2.26 -8.48
C PRO A 24 5.60 -3.18 -7.52
N PHE A 25 6.20 -4.31 -7.15
CA PHE A 25 5.61 -5.32 -6.26
C PHE A 25 6.05 -5.19 -4.80
N SER A 26 6.55 -4.03 -4.37
CA SER A 26 6.92 -3.77 -2.97
C SER A 26 5.81 -4.07 -1.94
N PRO A 27 4.51 -3.86 -2.24
CA PRO A 27 3.45 -4.16 -1.28
C PRO A 27 3.36 -5.66 -0.99
N VAL A 28 3.68 -6.52 -1.97
CA VAL A 28 3.72 -7.98 -1.76
C VAL A 28 4.80 -8.34 -0.75
N LEU A 29 5.99 -7.72 -0.87
CA LEU A 29 7.10 -7.97 0.05
C LEU A 29 6.78 -7.50 1.48
N GLY A 30 6.24 -6.29 1.62
CA GLY A 30 5.86 -5.77 2.93
C GLY A 30 4.70 -6.52 3.56
N GLY A 31 3.71 -6.91 2.75
CA GLY A 31 2.64 -7.82 3.15
C GLY A 31 3.19 -9.16 3.65
N ALA A 32 4.11 -9.77 2.90
CA ALA A 32 4.72 -11.04 3.26
C ALA A 32 5.49 -10.98 4.58
N VAL A 33 6.27 -9.92 4.81
CA VAL A 33 6.94 -9.71 6.11
C VAL A 33 5.91 -9.60 7.24
N ALA A 34 4.83 -8.84 7.04
CA ALA A 34 3.79 -8.67 8.06
C ALA A 34 3.07 -10.00 8.38
N GLY A 35 2.75 -10.80 7.36
CA GLY A 35 2.10 -12.10 7.51
C GLY A 35 3.02 -13.16 8.12
N TYR A 36 4.30 -13.17 7.75
CA TYR A 36 5.32 -14.05 8.32
C TYR A 36 5.51 -13.80 9.82
N LEU A 37 5.55 -12.54 10.24
CA LEU A 37 5.69 -12.15 11.65
C LEU A 37 4.44 -12.43 12.49
N GLN A 38 3.26 -12.51 11.87
CA GLN A 38 2.01 -12.72 12.61
C GLN A 38 1.94 -14.13 13.22
N LYS A 39 2.49 -15.15 12.55
CA LYS A 39 2.55 -16.56 13.04
C LYS A 39 1.21 -17.10 13.58
N GLU A 40 0.11 -16.71 12.93
CA GLU A 40 -1.26 -17.14 13.26
C GLU A 40 -1.91 -17.74 12.01
N ASP A 41 -3.24 -17.84 11.99
CA ASP A 41 -4.02 -18.41 10.91
C ASP A 41 -3.90 -17.60 9.60
N SER A 42 -4.13 -18.26 8.46
CA SER A 42 -4.08 -17.65 7.13
C SER A 42 -5.03 -16.45 6.97
N SER A 43 -6.21 -16.47 7.61
CA SER A 43 -7.16 -15.35 7.60
C SER A 43 -6.60 -14.13 8.32
N THR A 44 -5.89 -14.35 9.42
CA THR A 44 -5.28 -13.26 10.19
C THR A 44 -4.08 -12.69 9.44
N ALA A 45 -3.24 -13.54 8.85
CA ALA A 45 -2.14 -13.10 8.00
C ALA A 45 -2.59 -12.25 6.80
N LEU A 46 -3.70 -12.64 6.14
CA LEU A 46 -4.29 -11.85 5.05
C LEU A 46 -4.75 -10.47 5.53
N LYS A 47 -5.41 -10.40 6.70
CA LYS A 47 -5.85 -9.13 7.32
C LYS A 47 -4.66 -8.25 7.71
N VAL A 48 -3.61 -8.83 8.29
CA VAL A 48 -2.39 -8.11 8.68
C VAL A 48 -1.66 -7.58 7.43
N GLY A 49 -1.57 -8.39 6.38
CA GLY A 49 -1.07 -7.97 5.07
C GLY A 49 -1.88 -6.82 4.48
N ALA A 50 -3.21 -6.89 4.49
CA ALA A 50 -4.07 -5.80 4.03
C ALA A 50 -3.88 -4.51 4.87
N LEU A 51 -3.79 -4.65 6.20
CA LEU A 51 -3.56 -3.55 7.12
C LEU A 51 -2.19 -2.90 6.89
N SER A 52 -1.15 -3.70 6.68
CA SER A 52 0.19 -3.24 6.29
C SER A 52 0.14 -2.41 5.02
N GLY A 53 -0.54 -2.91 3.98
CA GLY A 53 -0.72 -2.19 2.72
C GLY A 53 -1.47 -0.88 2.92
N ALA A 54 -2.53 -0.87 3.73
CA ALA A 54 -3.28 0.34 4.05
C ALA A 54 -2.41 1.38 4.77
N ILE A 55 -1.59 0.96 5.74
CA ILE A 55 -0.64 1.85 6.43
C ILE A 55 0.40 2.39 5.45
N ALA A 56 0.90 1.55 4.54
CA ALA A 56 1.86 1.97 3.50
C ALA A 56 1.28 3.02 2.52
N THR A 57 -0.04 3.08 2.35
CA THR A 57 -0.66 4.14 1.54
C THR A 57 -0.65 5.51 2.21
N ILE A 58 -0.51 5.61 3.54
CA ILE A 58 -0.53 6.89 4.27
C ILE A 58 0.56 7.86 3.76
N PRO A 59 1.86 7.49 3.74
CA PRO A 59 2.89 8.38 3.22
C PRO A 59 2.69 8.70 1.73
N PHE A 60 2.21 7.74 0.93
CA PHE A 60 1.89 7.96 -0.48
C PHE A 60 0.79 9.02 -0.65
N LEU A 61 -0.33 8.87 0.07
CA LEU A 61 -1.44 9.81 0.04
C LEU A 61 -1.04 11.19 0.56
N LEU A 62 -0.13 11.27 1.54
CA LEU A 62 0.40 12.53 2.04
C LEU A 62 1.21 13.27 0.97
N VAL A 63 2.08 12.56 0.24
CA VAL A 63 2.82 13.12 -0.90
C VAL A 63 1.86 13.56 -2.00
N VAL A 64 0.88 12.73 -2.34
CA VAL A 64 -0.15 13.06 -3.34
C VAL A 64 -0.98 14.26 -2.91
N ALA A 65 -1.35 14.40 -1.65
CA ALA A 65 -2.09 15.55 -1.14
C ALA A 65 -1.25 16.84 -1.19
N LEU A 66 0.04 16.74 -0.85
CA LEU A 66 0.97 17.88 -0.92
C LEU A 66 1.15 18.36 -2.36
N LEU A 67 1.35 17.43 -3.30
CA LEU A 67 1.42 17.73 -4.74
C LEU A 67 0.06 18.18 -5.29
N GLY A 68 -1.01 17.61 -4.76
CA GLY A 68 -2.41 17.93 -5.05
C GLY A 68 -2.74 19.39 -4.77
N GLY A 69 -2.18 19.96 -3.70
CA GLY A 69 -2.29 21.39 -3.38
C GLY A 69 -1.69 22.31 -4.45
N VAL A 70 -0.79 21.80 -5.29
CA VAL A 70 -0.19 22.54 -6.42
C VAL A 70 -1.05 22.44 -7.69
N LEU A 71 -1.95 21.44 -7.79
CA LEU A 71 -2.78 21.21 -8.98
C LEU A 71 -3.66 22.40 -9.39
N PRO A 72 -4.27 23.19 -8.49
CA PRO A 72 -5.04 24.38 -8.87
C PRO A 72 -4.21 25.49 -9.53
N PHE A 73 -2.89 25.48 -9.35
CA PHE A 73 -1.97 26.44 -9.96
C PHE A 73 -1.43 25.96 -11.30
N LEU A 74 -1.59 24.67 -11.62
CA LEU A 74 -1.14 24.05 -12.86
C LEU A 74 -1.74 24.73 -14.13
N PRO A 75 -3.02 25.16 -14.16
CA PRO A 75 -3.58 25.90 -15.30
C PRO A 75 -2.85 27.21 -15.63
N ALA A 76 -2.15 27.82 -14.66
CA ALA A 76 -1.34 29.01 -14.92
C ALA A 76 -0.08 28.71 -15.78
N PHE A 77 0.26 27.43 -15.95
CA PHE A 77 1.41 26.96 -16.74
C PHE A 77 1.00 26.29 -18.05
N PHE A 78 -0.30 26.04 -18.29
CA PHE A 78 -0.80 25.35 -19.48
C PHE A 78 -1.92 26.18 -20.14
N ASP A 79 -1.65 26.74 -21.32
CA ASP A 79 -2.64 27.41 -22.20
C ASP A 79 -3.57 26.39 -22.89
N GLY A 80 -4.30 25.60 -22.10
CA GLY A 80 -5.19 24.53 -22.56
C GLY A 80 -6.68 24.83 -22.35
N PRO A 81 -7.60 24.27 -23.16
CA PRO A 81 -9.03 24.39 -22.93
C PRO A 81 -9.43 23.85 -21.55
N GLY A 82 -10.29 24.56 -20.81
CA GLY A 82 -10.68 24.21 -19.43
C GLY A 82 -11.29 22.79 -19.26
N ALA A 83 -11.78 22.18 -20.34
CA ALA A 83 -12.24 20.78 -20.34
C ALA A 83 -11.11 19.77 -20.05
N PHE A 84 -9.87 20.06 -20.46
CA PHE A 84 -8.72 19.18 -20.19
C PHE A 84 -8.34 19.19 -18.70
N ALA A 85 -8.49 20.34 -18.02
CA ALA A 85 -8.23 20.44 -16.58
C ALA A 85 -9.21 19.59 -15.77
N GLY A 86 -10.51 19.60 -16.13
CA GLY A 86 -11.52 18.77 -15.48
C GLY A 86 -11.26 17.28 -15.64
N LEU A 87 -10.96 16.84 -16.87
CA LEU A 87 -10.64 15.43 -17.15
C LEU A 87 -9.36 14.96 -16.41
N PHE A 88 -8.36 15.84 -16.32
CA PHE A 88 -7.12 15.53 -15.61
C PHE A 88 -7.36 15.28 -14.12
N VAL A 89 -8.18 16.10 -13.45
CA VAL A 89 -8.53 15.90 -12.04
C VAL A 89 -9.23 14.56 -11.83
N VAL A 90 -10.21 14.22 -12.68
CA VAL A 90 -10.91 12.92 -12.60
C VAL A 90 -9.93 11.76 -12.78
N PHE A 91 -9.02 11.87 -13.75
CA PHE A 91 -7.99 10.85 -14.00
C PHE A 91 -7.05 10.67 -12.81
N VAL A 92 -6.60 11.76 -12.19
CA VAL A 92 -5.74 11.72 -10.99
C VAL A 92 -6.47 11.03 -9.83
N ILE A 93 -7.72 11.39 -9.55
CA ILE A 93 -8.52 10.74 -8.50
C ILE A 93 -8.66 9.24 -8.79
N PHE A 94 -8.99 8.88 -10.03
CA PHE A 94 -9.09 7.48 -10.44
C PHE A 94 -7.77 6.72 -10.25
N ALA A 95 -6.65 7.32 -10.67
CA ALA A 95 -5.32 6.74 -10.52
C ALA A 95 -4.95 6.51 -9.04
N ILE A 96 -5.29 7.45 -8.15
CA ILE A 96 -5.09 7.31 -6.70
C ILE A 96 -5.89 6.14 -6.15
N LEU A 97 -7.18 6.04 -6.50
CA LEU A 97 -8.04 4.96 -6.03
C LEU A 97 -7.51 3.59 -6.49
N VAL A 98 -7.14 3.47 -7.76
CA VAL A 98 -6.54 2.25 -8.31
C VAL A 98 -5.23 1.91 -7.59
N SER A 99 -4.39 2.90 -7.31
CA SER A 99 -3.12 2.69 -6.60
C SER A 99 -3.31 2.18 -5.17
N VAL A 100 -4.32 2.71 -4.45
CA VAL A 100 -4.66 2.24 -3.10
C VAL A 100 -5.16 0.80 -3.14
N VAL A 101 -6.09 0.47 -4.04
CA VAL A 101 -6.62 -0.88 -4.19
C VAL A 101 -5.51 -1.87 -4.57
N TYR A 102 -4.63 -1.47 -5.50
CA TYR A 102 -3.47 -2.24 -5.91
C TYR A 102 -2.53 -2.53 -4.73
N THR A 103 -2.18 -1.50 -3.95
CA THR A 103 -1.26 -1.62 -2.80
C THR A 103 -1.84 -2.50 -1.71
N VAL A 104 -3.08 -2.27 -1.31
CA VAL A 104 -3.76 -3.05 -0.26
C VAL A 104 -3.98 -4.49 -0.70
N GLY A 105 -4.43 -4.69 -1.94
CA GLY A 105 -4.68 -6.02 -2.50
C GLY A 105 -3.41 -6.85 -2.60
N LEU A 106 -2.34 -6.29 -3.16
CA LEU A 106 -1.05 -6.98 -3.25
C LEU A 106 -0.44 -7.25 -1.88
N SER A 107 -0.59 -6.34 -0.93
CA SER A 107 -0.09 -6.56 0.44
C SER A 107 -0.89 -7.63 1.19
N ALA A 108 -2.20 -7.76 0.92
CA ALA A 108 -3.00 -8.87 1.43
C ALA A 108 -2.53 -10.22 0.87
N VAL A 109 -2.26 -10.29 -0.44
CA VAL A 109 -1.68 -11.48 -1.10
C VAL A 109 -0.30 -11.79 -0.51
N GLY A 110 0.54 -10.77 -0.34
CA GLY A 110 1.83 -10.89 0.33
C GLY A 110 1.68 -11.52 1.71
N GLY A 111 0.76 -11.00 2.54
CA GLY A 111 0.51 -11.53 3.88
C GLY A 111 0.19 -13.02 3.90
N TYR A 112 -0.64 -13.48 2.98
CA TYR A 112 -0.91 -14.91 2.81
C TYR A 112 0.33 -15.72 2.42
N LEU A 113 1.13 -15.22 1.47
CA LEU A 113 2.37 -15.89 1.04
C LEU A 113 3.40 -15.96 2.17
N GLY A 114 3.54 -14.90 2.97
CA GLY A 114 4.42 -14.87 4.13
C GLY A 114 4.02 -15.90 5.20
N TRP A 115 2.72 -16.04 5.46
CA TRP A 115 2.20 -17.08 6.33
C TRP A 115 2.48 -18.49 5.79
N TYR A 116 2.27 -18.71 4.50
CA TYR A 116 2.51 -20.01 3.87
C TYR A 116 3.98 -20.44 4.05
N LEU A 117 4.92 -19.53 3.79
CA LEU A 117 6.35 -19.78 3.99
C LEU A 117 6.69 -20.10 5.46
N GLU A 118 6.12 -19.35 6.41
CA GLU A 118 6.31 -19.66 7.83
C GLU A 118 5.78 -21.06 8.17
N SER A 119 4.57 -21.39 7.70
CA SER A 119 3.96 -22.69 7.99
C SER A 119 4.73 -23.89 7.41
N GLU A 120 5.45 -23.70 6.32
CA GLU A 120 6.33 -24.73 5.73
C GLU A 120 7.72 -24.78 6.38
N THR A 121 8.22 -23.66 6.90
CA THR A 121 9.57 -23.57 7.47
C THR A 121 9.61 -24.03 8.94
N ASP A 122 8.48 -23.99 9.65
CA ASP A 122 8.34 -24.43 11.05
C ASP A 122 8.15 -25.97 11.19
N LEU A 123 8.62 -26.76 10.20
CA LEU A 123 8.73 -28.23 10.22
C LEU A 123 9.92 -28.71 11.06
#